data_AF-A0A0R3HIC4-F1
#
_entry.id   AF-A0A0R3HIC4-F1
#
_cell.length_a   1.000
_cell.length_b   1.000
_cell.length_c   1.000
_cell.angle_alpha   90.00
_cell.angle_beta   90.00
_cell.angle_gamma   90.00
#
_symmetry.space_group_name_H-M   'P 1'
#
loop_
_entity.id
_entity.type
_entity.pdbx_description
1 polymer ?
#
loop_
_entity_poly.entity_id
_entity_poly.type
_entity_poly.pdbx_seq_one_letter_code
_entity_poly.pdbx_strand_id
1 'polypeptide(L)' 'MIAAIERAAHAAGWLAIGGEDGARIYRRPGTPSWVSITYAHTGVILWADGQDSRRTSRHFAGIDKVDRLVSFLAGG' A
#
# COMPACT_ATOMS: atom_id res chain seq x y z
N MET A 1 -12.80 -1.72 -1.70
CA MET A 1 -11.53 -1.84 -0.95
C MET A 1 -10.33 -1.41 -1.81
N ILE A 2 -10.01 -2.14 -2.89
CA ILE A 2 -8.91 -1.80 -3.82
C ILE A 2 -8.97 -0.34 -4.28
N ALA A 3 -10.14 0.13 -4.72
CA ALA A 3 -10.31 1.50 -5.20
C ALA A 3 -10.04 2.59 -4.15
N ALA A 4 -10.22 2.32 -2.84
CA ALA A 4 -9.91 3.31 -1.80
C ALA A 4 -8.40 3.48 -1.62
N ILE A 5 -7.66 2.37 -1.68
CA ILE A 5 -6.20 2.33 -1.62
C ILE A 5 -5.61 3.02 -2.85
N GLU A 6 -6.12 2.71 -4.05
CA GLU A 6 -5.68 3.33 -5.29
C GLU A 6 -5.88 4.84 -5.29
N ARG A 7 -7.06 5.31 -4.83
CA ARG A 7 -7.33 6.75 -4.71
C ARG A 7 -6.41 7.42 -3.70
N ALA A 8 -6.18 6.82 -2.53
CA ALA A 8 -5.29 7.35 -1.52
C ALA A 8 -3.84 7.43 -2.02
N ALA A 9 -3.35 6.34 -2.66
CA ALA A 9 -2.04 6.28 -3.28
C ALA A 9 -1.86 7.39 -4.31
N HIS A 10 -2.79 7.51 -5.27
CA HIS A 10 -2.73 8.52 -6.32
C HIS A 10 -2.77 9.95 -5.75
N ALA A 11 -3.70 10.23 -4.82
CA ALA A 11 -3.84 11.55 -4.19
C ALA A 11 -2.58 11.98 -3.42
N ALA A 12 -1.86 11.02 -2.83
CA ALA A 12 -0.62 11.28 -2.10
C ALA A 12 0.65 11.16 -2.98
N GLY A 13 0.50 11.00 -4.31
CA GLY A 13 1.60 10.98 -5.26
C GLY A 13 2.41 9.68 -5.27
N TRP A 14 1.83 8.58 -4.79
CA TRP A 14 2.40 7.24 -4.95
C TRP A 14 2.14 6.71 -6.36
N LEU A 15 3.15 6.09 -6.94
CA LEU A 15 3.09 5.49 -8.26
C LEU A 15 3.05 3.97 -8.13
N ALA A 16 2.10 3.34 -8.81
CA ALA A 16 2.09 1.90 -8.96
C ALA A 16 3.18 1.48 -9.94
N ILE A 17 4.20 0.75 -9.47
CA ILE A 17 5.36 0.35 -10.29
C ILE A 17 5.30 -1.10 -10.78
N GLY A 18 4.25 -1.84 -10.40
CA GLY A 18 4.04 -3.20 -10.86
C GLY A 18 3.22 -4.03 -9.88
N GLY A 19 3.25 -5.34 -10.12
CA GLY A 19 2.51 -6.35 -9.39
C GLY A 19 1.89 -7.36 -10.36
N GLU A 20 2.23 -8.63 -10.18
CA GLU A 20 1.67 -9.78 -10.91
C GLU A 20 0.78 -10.59 -9.97
N ASP A 21 -0.14 -11.38 -10.53
CA ASP A 21 -0.95 -12.39 -9.82
C ASP A 21 -1.61 -11.90 -8.52
N GLY A 22 -2.25 -10.74 -8.57
CA GLY A 22 -2.95 -10.17 -7.42
C GLY A 22 -2.04 -9.39 -6.47
N ALA A 23 -0.75 -9.21 -6.77
CA ALA A 23 0.10 -8.26 -6.06
C ALA A 23 -0.01 -6.85 -6.66
N ARG A 24 0.22 -5.82 -5.84
CA ARG A 24 0.36 -4.42 -6.25
C ARG A 24 1.45 -3.74 -5.45
N ILE A 25 2.40 -3.12 -6.13
CA ILE A 25 3.53 -2.42 -5.52
C ILE A 25 3.45 -0.93 -5.84
N TYR A 26 3.50 -0.10 -4.79
CA TYR A 26 3.53 1.35 -4.87
C TYR A 26 4.88 1.91 -4.39
N ARG A 27 5.37 2.97 -5.04
CA ARG A 27 6.56 3.75 -4.64
C ARG A 27 6.22 5.23 -4.58
N ARG A 28 6.77 5.94 -3.60
CA ARG A 28 6.70 7.40 -3.56
C ARG A 28 7.99 7.99 -4.16
N PRO A 29 7.92 8.71 -5.30
CA PRO A 29 9.10 9.26 -5.97
C PRO A 29 9.95 10.13 -5.05
N GLY A 30 11.28 10.08 -5.22
CA GLY A 30 12.22 10.86 -4.42
C GLY A 30 12.39 10.40 -2.97
N THR A 31 11.77 9.28 -2.58
CA THR A 31 11.87 8.73 -1.22
C THR A 31 12.22 7.24 -1.25
N PRO A 32 12.74 6.67 -0.14
CA PRO A 32 12.88 5.22 -0.03
C PRO A 32 11.55 4.50 0.24
N SER A 33 10.42 5.21 0.29
CA SER A 33 9.13 4.65 0.70
C SER A 33 8.54 3.72 -0.35
N TRP A 34 7.96 2.62 0.12
CA TRP A 34 7.31 1.61 -0.72
C TRP A 34 6.17 0.93 0.03
N VAL A 35 5.24 0.36 -0.72
CA VAL A 35 4.17 -0.53 -0.23
C VAL A 35 4.03 -1.70 -1.19
N SER A 36 3.89 -2.91 -0.67
CA SER A 36 3.51 -4.11 -1.43
C SER A 36 2.22 -4.66 -0.83
N ILE A 37 1.24 -4.98 -1.67
CA ILE A 37 -0.06 -5.49 -1.27
C ILE A 37 -0.34 -6.75 -2.07
N THR A 38 -0.72 -7.83 -1.41
CA THR A 38 -1.19 -9.05 -2.06
C THR A 38 -2.67 -9.22 -1.82
N TYR A 39 -3.43 -9.32 -2.90
CA TYR A 39 -4.86 -9.56 -2.91
C TYR A 39 -5.15 -11.03 -3.22
N ALA A 40 -6.20 -11.57 -2.60
CA ALA A 40 -6.88 -12.76 -3.09
C ALA A 40 -7.63 -12.43 -4.38
N HIS A 41 -8.01 -13.46 -5.15
CA HIS A 41 -8.85 -13.30 -6.34
C HIS A 41 -10.21 -12.63 -6.04
N THR A 42 -10.67 -12.67 -4.79
CA THR A 42 -11.88 -11.97 -4.31
C THR A 42 -11.66 -10.47 -4.08
N GLY A 43 -10.43 -9.98 -4.21
CA GLY A 43 -10.03 -8.61 -3.92
C GLY A 43 -9.74 -8.33 -2.45
N VAL A 44 -9.78 -9.35 -1.57
CA VAL A 44 -9.41 -9.26 -0.15
C VAL A 44 -7.90 -9.13 0.02
N ILE A 45 -7.43 -8.26 0.91
CA ILE A 45 -5.99 -8.12 1.18
C ILE A 45 -5.50 -9.27 2.07
N LEU A 46 -4.69 -10.15 1.49
CA LEU A 46 -4.01 -11.23 2.21
C LEU A 46 -2.85 -10.69 3.04
N TRP A 47 -2.00 -9.87 2.43
CA TRP A 47 -0.78 -9.32 3.03
C TRP A 47 -0.55 -7.90 2.55
N ALA A 48 -0.04 -7.04 3.43
CA ALA A 48 0.42 -5.73 3.05
C ALA A 48 1.58 -5.32 3.95
N ASP A 49 2.66 -4.89 3.31
CA ASP A 49 3.89 -4.42 3.95
C ASP A 49 4.33 -3.12 3.29
N GLY A 50 5.09 -2.33 4.01
CA GLY A 50 5.65 -1.10 3.48
C GLY A 50 6.82 -0.60 4.27
N GLN A 51 7.36 0.51 3.81
CA GLN A 51 8.46 1.19 4.45
C GLN A 51 8.25 2.70 4.31
N ASP A 52 8.45 3.43 5.40
CA ASP A 52 8.38 4.89 5.37
C ASP A 52 9.68 5.53 4.87
N SER A 53 9.69 6.87 4.78
CA SER A 53 10.84 7.63 4.29
C SER A 53 12.07 7.53 5.19
N ARG A 54 11.89 7.11 6.46
CA ARG A 54 12.95 6.86 7.44
C ARG A 54 13.46 5.41 7.40
N ARG A 55 13.01 4.63 6.41
CA ARG A 55 13.33 3.19 6.26
C ARG A 55 12.77 2.33 7.40
N THR A 56 11.75 2.80 8.11
CA THR A 56 11.06 1.96 9.10
C THR A 56 10.06 1.06 8.40
N SER A 57 10.18 -0.25 8.64
CA SER A 57 9.24 -1.25 8.13
C SER A 57 7.87 -1.10 8.79
N ARG A 58 6.81 -1.25 8.01
CA ARG A 58 5.41 -1.16 8.42
C ARG A 58 4.68 -2.40 7.95
N HIS A 59 4.16 -3.18 8.89
CA HIS A 59 3.32 -4.33 8.61
C HIS A 59 1.86 -3.97 8.83
N PHE A 60 1.01 -4.26 7.84
CA PHE A 60 -0.42 -3.98 7.89
C PHE A 60 -1.18 -5.30 8.05
N ALA A 61 -1.56 -5.63 9.29
CA ALA A 61 -2.30 -6.84 9.65
C ALA A 61 -3.60 -6.52 10.41
N GLY A 62 -4.50 -7.50 10.44
CA GLY A 62 -5.76 -7.45 11.19
C GLY A 62 -6.97 -6.95 10.38
N ILE A 63 -8.09 -6.76 11.08
CA ILE A 63 -9.38 -6.33 10.50
C ILE A 63 -9.28 -4.89 9.94
N ASP A 64 -8.54 -4.00 10.62
CA ASP A 64 -8.39 -2.58 10.22
C ASP A 64 -7.28 -2.34 9.17
N LYS A 65 -6.87 -3.40 8.46
CA LYS A 65 -5.74 -3.34 7.51
C LYS A 65 -5.93 -2.25 6.46
N VAL A 66 -7.17 -2.08 5.98
CA VAL A 66 -7.50 -1.10 4.93
C VAL A 66 -7.31 0.32 5.43
N ASP A 67 -7.85 0.66 6.60
CA ASP A 67 -7.78 2.02 7.14
C ASP A 67 -6.35 2.42 7.51
N ARG A 68 -5.58 1.50 8.09
CA ARG A 68 -4.15 1.74 8.38
C ARG A 68 -3.33 1.94 7.11
N LEU A 69 -3.62 1.17 6.07
CA LEU A 69 -2.93 1.30 4.79
C LEU A 69 -3.28 2.61 4.08
N VAL A 70 -4.56 2.99 4.09
CA VAL A 70 -5.02 4.28 3.55
C VAL A 70 -4.38 5.44 4.30
N SER A 71 -4.36 5.39 5.63
CA SER A 71 -3.71 6.40 6.47
C SER A 71 -2.21 6.53 6.16
N PHE A 72 -1.51 5.41 6.06
CA PHE A 72 -0.09 5.38 5.69
C PHE A 72 0.18 6.00 4.31
N LEU A 73 -0.62 5.65 3.31
CA LEU A 73 -0.49 6.21 1.96
C LEU A 73 -0.74 7.72 1.96
N ALA A 74 -1.70 8.20 2.77
CA ALA A 74 -1.99 9.62 2.95
C ALA A 74 -0.90 10.41 3.71
N GLY A 75 0.14 9.73 4.24
CA GLY A 75 1.24 10.35 4.96
C GLY A 75 1.04 10.47 6.47
N GLY A 76 0.12 9.68 7.04
CA GLY A 76 -0.06 9.51 8.48
C GLY A 76 1.08 8.77 9.17
#